data_AF-A0A0U2YMM1-F1
#
_entry.id   AF-A0A0U2YMM1-F1
#
_cell.length_a   1.000
_cell.length_b   1.000
_cell.length_c   1.000
_cell.angle_alpha   90.00
_cell.angle_beta   90.00
_cell.angle_gamma   90.00
#
_symmetry.space_group_name_H-M   'P 1'
#
loop_
_entity.id
_entity.type
_entity.pdbx_description
1 polymer ?
#
loop_
_entity_poly.entity_id
_entity_poly.type
_entity_poly.pdbx_seq_one_letter_code
_entity_poly.pdbx_strand_id
1 'polypeptide(L)'
;MELDLAKEQLPSTQSKVNDHTPDHINQQIERETEASVNYYKRQGEGEIQARINELDYEWDTERLMKVNMASVAALSTLLAVKGNRKWALLAGASSAAIIQHALQGWTPAIVVFRKLGVRTVDEINREKKALQNLLNKPE
;
A
#
# COMPACT_ATOMS: atom_id res chain seq x y z
N MET A 1 24.24 2.24 -25.91
CA MET A 1 22.81 2.44 -26.25
C MET A 1 22.01 1.79 -25.12
N GLU A 2 22.04 2.45 -23.96
CA GLU A 2 21.24 2.09 -22.78
C GLU A 2 19.82 2.59 -23.07
N LEU A 3 19.04 1.73 -23.71
CA LEU A 3 17.69 2.05 -24.12
C LEU A 3 16.79 2.06 -22.88
N ASP A 4 16.53 3.25 -22.34
CA ASP A 4 15.26 3.74 -21.77
C ASP A 4 14.32 2.74 -21.03
N LEU A 5 14.86 1.70 -20.37
CA LEU A 5 14.08 0.71 -19.60
C LEU A 5 13.33 1.33 -18.41
N ALA A 6 13.74 2.54 -17.99
CA ALA A 6 13.06 3.30 -16.95
C ALA A 6 11.77 4.01 -17.44
N LYS A 7 11.57 4.19 -18.75
CA LYS A 7 10.36 4.86 -19.29
C LYS A 7 9.17 3.93 -19.54
N GLU A 8 9.37 2.61 -19.52
CA GLU A 8 8.30 1.63 -19.71
C GLU A 8 7.64 1.15 -18.41
N GLN A 9 8.12 1.59 -17.25
CA GLN A 9 7.40 1.36 -15.99
C GLN A 9 6.31 2.43 -15.86
N LEU A 10 5.05 1.98 -15.78
CA LEU A 10 3.95 2.86 -15.37
C LEU A 10 4.38 3.60 -14.08
N PRO A 11 4.20 4.93 -14.00
CA PRO A 11 4.62 5.71 -12.84
C PRO A 11 4.03 5.09 -11.58
N SER A 12 4.79 5.06 -10.48
CA SER A 12 4.32 4.42 -9.25
C SER A 12 2.94 5.00 -8.88
N THR A 13 1.96 4.11 -8.76
CA THR A 13 0.60 4.48 -8.36
C THR A 13 0.58 5.04 -6.94
N GLN A 14 1.62 4.75 -6.18
CA GLN A 14 1.85 5.23 -4.83
C GLN A 14 1.94 6.75 -4.69
N SER A 15 2.67 7.45 -5.57
CA SER A 15 2.77 8.92 -5.47
C SER A 15 1.39 9.57 -5.56
N LYS A 16 0.52 9.01 -6.39
CA LYS A 16 -0.83 9.53 -6.62
C LYS A 16 -1.76 9.28 -5.43
N VAL A 17 -1.49 8.26 -4.61
CA VAL A 17 -2.25 8.02 -3.38
C VAL A 17 -2.02 9.16 -2.40
N ASN A 18 -0.78 9.59 -2.21
CA ASN A 18 -0.44 10.72 -1.35
C ASN A 18 -1.11 12.01 -1.86
N ASP A 19 -1.09 12.27 -3.17
CA ASP A 19 -1.71 13.46 -3.80
C ASP A 19 -3.24 13.54 -3.59
N HIS A 20 -3.92 12.38 -3.49
CA HIS A 20 -5.37 12.30 -3.29
C HIS A 20 -5.77 12.05 -1.83
N THR A 21 -4.80 12.06 -0.91
CA THR A 21 -5.02 11.91 0.53
C THR A 21 -4.95 13.29 1.19
N PRO A 22 -5.93 13.66 2.05
CA PRO A 22 -5.85 14.91 2.81
C PRO A 22 -4.52 15.08 3.57
N ASP A 23 -3.91 16.25 3.48
CA ASP A 23 -2.55 16.53 4.01
C ASP A 23 -2.38 16.12 5.48
N HIS A 24 -3.39 16.38 6.32
CA HIS A 24 -3.32 16.03 7.74
C HIS A 24 -3.14 14.52 7.99
N ILE A 25 -3.63 13.66 7.09
CA ILE A 25 -3.46 12.20 7.17
C ILE A 25 -2.05 11.83 6.73
N ASN A 26 -1.57 12.39 5.62
CA ASN A 26 -0.19 12.17 5.16
C ASN A 26 0.81 12.58 6.25
N GLN A 27 0.63 13.77 6.85
CA GLN A 27 1.46 14.27 7.94
C GLN A 27 1.34 13.41 9.20
N GLN A 28 0.17 12.86 9.50
CA GLN A 28 0.01 11.98 10.65
C GLN A 28 0.84 10.71 10.48
N ILE A 29 0.74 10.05 9.31
CA ILE A 29 1.49 8.84 8.99
C ILE A 29 3.00 9.11 9.00
N GLU A 30 3.43 10.26 8.47
CA GLU A 30 4.82 10.69 8.50
C GLU A 30 5.33 10.86 9.94
N ARG A 31 4.59 11.58 10.79
CA ARG A 31 4.95 11.77 12.21
C ARG A 31 5.03 10.44 12.97
N GLU A 32 4.09 9.54 12.74
CA GLU A 32 4.11 8.20 13.36
C GLU A 32 5.32 7.38 12.90
N THR A 33 5.65 7.47 11.61
CA THR A 33 6.83 6.81 11.03
C THR A 33 8.12 7.36 11.65
N GLU A 34 8.26 8.68 11.75
CA GLU A 34 9.42 9.32 12.41
C GLU A 34 9.51 8.96 13.90
N ALA A 35 8.38 8.95 14.60
CA ALA A 35 8.32 8.55 16.01
C ALA A 35 8.77 7.10 16.21
N SER A 36 8.33 6.18 15.33
CA SER A 36 8.80 4.79 15.33
C SER A 36 10.31 4.70 15.15
N VAL A 37 10.87 5.33 14.12
CA VAL A 37 12.33 5.33 13.88
C VAL A 37 13.09 5.91 15.08
N ASN A 38 12.61 7.02 15.66
CA ASN A 38 13.23 7.64 16.83
C ASN A 38 13.16 6.77 18.09
N TYR A 39 12.09 5.98 18.25
CA TYR A 39 11.98 4.99 19.31
C TYR A 39 13.04 3.90 19.17
N TYR A 40 13.21 3.35 17.96
CA TYR A 40 14.15 2.26 17.67
C TYR A 40 15.63 2.67 17.69
N LYS A 41 15.96 3.97 17.56
CA LYS A 41 17.34 4.49 17.72
C LYS A 41 18.01 4.13 19.04
N ARG A 42 17.23 3.87 20.09
CA ARG A 42 17.72 3.55 21.44
C ARG A 42 17.58 2.07 21.81
N GLN A 43 17.13 1.24 20.87
CA GLN A 43 16.87 -0.18 21.11
C GLN A 43 18.06 -1.02 20.63
N GLY A 44 18.12 -2.27 21.10
CA GLY A 44 19.12 -3.24 20.65
C GLY A 44 18.85 -3.73 19.23
N GLU A 45 19.88 -4.25 18.56
CA GLU A 45 19.80 -4.74 17.17
C GLU A 45 18.69 -5.78 16.96
N GLY A 46 18.47 -6.68 17.92
CA GLY A 46 17.42 -7.69 17.86
C GLY A 46 16.02 -7.09 17.75
N GLU A 47 15.72 -6.03 18.50
CA GLU A 47 14.43 -5.31 18.46
C GLU A 47 14.24 -4.59 17.13
N ILE A 48 15.32 -3.98 16.60
CA ILE A 48 15.29 -3.32 15.29
C ILE A 48 15.02 -4.34 14.18
N GLN A 49 15.67 -5.50 14.24
CA GLN A 49 15.46 -6.57 13.27
C GLN A 49 14.05 -7.16 13.37
N ALA A 50 13.50 -7.31 14.58
CA ALA A 50 12.12 -7.74 14.77
C ALA A 50 11.13 -6.77 14.11
N ARG A 51 11.32 -5.45 14.31
CA ARG A 51 10.51 -4.44 13.63
C ARG A 51 10.63 -4.48 12.12
N ILE A 52 11.83 -4.63 11.59
CA ILE A 52 12.05 -4.79 10.14
C ILE A 52 11.26 -5.99 9.60
N ASN A 53 11.26 -7.11 10.33
CA ASN A 53 10.49 -8.29 9.95
C ASN A 53 8.98 -8.02 10.00
N GLU A 54 8.48 -7.28 11.00
CA GLU A 54 7.06 -6.87 11.04
C GLU A 54 6.68 -6.03 9.81
N LEU A 55 7.53 -5.08 9.41
CA LEU A 55 7.32 -4.24 8.24
C LEU A 55 7.21 -5.05 6.94
N ASP A 56 7.90 -6.20 6.85
CA ASP A 56 7.82 -7.10 5.69
C ASP A 56 6.47 -7.81 5.54
N TYR A 57 5.71 -7.91 6.63
CA TYR A 57 4.37 -8.49 6.64
C TYR A 57 3.25 -7.44 6.73
N GLU A 58 3.59 -6.16 6.88
CA GLU A 58 2.62 -5.09 6.91
C GLU A 58 1.89 -4.98 5.57
N TRP A 59 0.58 -4.75 5.63
CA TRP A 59 -0.25 -4.61 4.46
C TRP A 59 -0.27 -3.16 3.99
N ASP A 60 0.18 -2.94 2.76
CA ASP A 60 0.09 -1.64 2.11
C ASP A 60 -1.27 -1.39 1.45
N THR A 61 -1.54 -0.12 1.11
CA THR A 61 -2.79 0.30 0.48
C THR A 61 -3.11 -0.43 -0.83
N GLU A 62 -2.11 -0.75 -1.65
CA GLU A 62 -2.35 -1.42 -2.92
C GLU A 62 -2.69 -2.89 -2.72
N ARG A 63 -1.94 -3.59 -1.86
CA ARG A 63 -2.22 -4.99 -1.53
C ARG A 63 -3.61 -5.12 -0.91
N LEU A 64 -3.94 -4.26 0.05
CA LEU A 64 -5.25 -4.27 0.70
C LEU A 64 -6.38 -4.03 -0.31
N MET A 65 -6.25 -3.01 -1.17
CA MET A 65 -7.27 -2.71 -2.17
C MET A 65 -7.42 -3.85 -3.20
N LYS A 66 -6.31 -4.33 -3.79
CA LYS A 66 -6.36 -5.37 -4.84
C LYS A 66 -6.98 -6.67 -4.31
N VAL A 67 -6.59 -7.12 -3.12
CA VAL A 67 -7.14 -8.34 -2.51
C VAL A 67 -8.63 -8.18 -2.24
N ASN A 68 -9.06 -7.10 -1.60
CA ASN A 68 -10.48 -6.90 -1.29
C ASN A 68 -11.34 -6.83 -2.56
N MET A 69 -10.91 -6.09 -3.57
CA MET A 69 -11.65 -5.95 -4.82
C MET A 69 -11.69 -7.27 -5.61
N ALA A 70 -10.57 -8.02 -5.63
CA ALA A 70 -10.53 -9.34 -6.25
C ALA A 70 -11.42 -10.34 -5.52
N SER A 71 -11.46 -10.30 -4.18
CA SER A 71 -12.38 -11.13 -3.37
C SER A 71 -13.83 -10.81 -3.68
N VAL A 72 -14.21 -9.52 -3.76
CA VAL A 72 -15.56 -9.10 -4.14
C VAL A 72 -15.91 -9.60 -5.54
N ALA A 73 -15.00 -9.45 -6.51
CA ALA A 73 -15.21 -9.91 -7.88
C ALA A 73 -15.40 -11.45 -7.92
N ALA A 74 -14.56 -12.21 -7.23
CA ALA A 74 -14.61 -13.66 -7.18
C ALA A 74 -15.91 -14.17 -6.53
N LEU A 75 -16.26 -13.65 -5.34
CA LEU A 75 -17.48 -14.03 -4.64
C LEU A 75 -18.73 -13.65 -5.44
N SER A 76 -18.76 -12.45 -6.02
CA SER A 76 -19.89 -12.01 -6.86
C SER A 76 -20.03 -12.88 -8.11
N THR A 77 -18.92 -13.30 -8.70
CA THR A 77 -18.94 -14.23 -9.85
C THR A 77 -19.53 -15.58 -9.46
N LEU A 78 -19.10 -16.15 -8.32
CA LEU A 78 -19.66 -17.41 -7.82
C LEU A 78 -21.18 -17.31 -7.54
N LEU A 79 -21.62 -16.20 -6.95
CA LEU A 79 -23.04 -15.93 -6.70
C LEU A 79 -23.84 -15.72 -7.99
N ALA A 80 -23.23 -15.14 -9.03
CA ALA A 80 -23.87 -14.96 -10.33
C ALA A 80 -24.09 -16.31 -11.05
N VAL A 81 -23.12 -17.22 -10.95
CA VAL A 81 -23.20 -18.56 -11.55
C VAL A 81 -24.21 -19.44 -10.83
N LYS A 82 -24.24 -19.40 -9.48
CA LYS A 82 -25.11 -20.29 -8.68
C LYS A 82 -26.51 -19.75 -8.40
N GLY A 83 -26.76 -18.47 -8.66
CA GLY A 83 -27.99 -17.81 -8.25
C GLY A 83 -28.46 -16.76 -9.25
N ASN A 84 -28.32 -15.49 -8.89
CA ASN A 84 -28.92 -14.38 -9.63
C ASN A 84 -27.88 -13.69 -10.53
N ARG A 85 -28.17 -13.60 -11.84
CA ARG A 85 -27.32 -12.90 -12.82
C ARG A 85 -27.01 -11.43 -12.45
N LYS A 86 -27.83 -10.78 -11.62
CA LYS A 86 -27.56 -9.43 -11.10
C LYS A 86 -26.21 -9.34 -10.36
N TRP A 87 -25.72 -10.41 -9.75
CA TRP A 87 -24.38 -10.43 -9.13
C TRP A 87 -23.24 -10.26 -10.13
N ALA A 88 -23.46 -10.54 -11.43
CA ALA A 88 -22.48 -10.27 -12.47
C ALA A 88 -22.21 -8.76 -12.62
N LEU A 89 -23.20 -7.90 -12.31
CA LEU A 89 -23.00 -6.44 -12.31
C LEU A 89 -22.00 -6.03 -11.23
N LEU A 90 -22.08 -6.62 -10.04
CA LEU A 90 -21.14 -6.35 -8.95
C LEU A 90 -19.74 -6.87 -9.26
N ALA A 91 -19.64 -8.07 -9.85
CA ALA A 91 -18.37 -8.62 -10.32
C ALA A 91 -17.73 -7.69 -11.37
N GLY A 92 -18.51 -7.25 -12.36
CA GLY A 92 -18.06 -6.32 -13.39
C GLY A 92 -17.62 -4.97 -12.83
N ALA A 93 -18.39 -4.39 -11.90
CA ALA A 93 -18.06 -3.12 -11.25
C ALA A 93 -16.75 -3.22 -10.44
N SER A 94 -16.55 -4.31 -9.69
CA SER A 94 -15.31 -4.52 -8.92
C SER A 94 -14.09 -4.65 -9.83
N SER A 95 -14.22 -5.44 -10.90
CA SER A 95 -13.15 -5.59 -11.91
C SER A 95 -12.85 -4.26 -12.62
N ALA A 96 -13.87 -3.49 -12.97
CA ALA A 96 -13.70 -2.17 -13.60
C ALA A 96 -12.95 -1.19 -12.68
N ALA A 97 -13.22 -1.21 -11.38
CA ALA A 97 -12.50 -0.39 -10.40
C ALA A 97 -11.02 -0.79 -10.26
N ILE A 98 -10.70 -2.10 -10.30
CA ILE A 98 -9.30 -2.56 -10.34
C ILE A 98 -8.58 -2.04 -11.60
N ILE A 99 -9.23 -2.14 -12.76
CA ILE A 99 -8.67 -1.64 -14.03
C ILE A 99 -8.49 -0.13 -14.00
N GLN A 100 -9.50 0.60 -13.53
CA GLN A 100 -9.43 2.05 -13.36
C GLN A 100 -8.27 2.44 -12.44
N HIS A 101 -8.09 1.75 -11.32
CA HIS A 101 -6.95 1.97 -10.44
C HIS A 101 -5.61 1.74 -11.16
N ALA A 102 -5.48 0.61 -11.87
CA ALA A 102 -4.24 0.27 -12.56
C ALA A 102 -3.87 1.31 -13.63
N LEU A 103 -4.86 1.92 -14.29
CA LEU A 103 -4.64 2.94 -15.33
C LEU A 103 -4.41 4.34 -14.76
N GLN A 104 -5.21 4.76 -13.78
CA GLN A 104 -5.20 6.13 -13.28
C GLN A 104 -4.28 6.30 -12.07
N GLY A 105 -4.02 5.22 -11.34
CA GLY A 105 -3.18 5.16 -10.16
C GLY A 105 -3.82 5.66 -8.86
N TRP A 106 -5.13 5.87 -8.83
CA TRP A 106 -5.85 6.22 -7.61
C TRP A 106 -7.28 5.67 -7.63
N THR A 107 -7.87 5.45 -6.46
CA THR A 107 -9.32 5.23 -6.31
C THR A 107 -9.83 5.88 -5.02
N PRO A 108 -11.11 6.28 -4.94
CA PRO A 108 -11.71 6.77 -3.71
C PRO A 108 -11.62 5.78 -2.54
N ALA A 109 -11.62 4.48 -2.82
CA ALA A 109 -11.52 3.44 -1.80
C ALA A 109 -10.20 3.51 -1.02
N ILE A 110 -9.09 3.86 -1.68
CA ILE A 110 -7.79 3.99 -1.01
C ILE A 110 -7.82 5.11 0.02
N VAL A 111 -8.48 6.24 -0.25
CA VAL A 111 -8.56 7.36 0.71
C VAL A 111 -9.23 6.92 2.03
N VAL A 112 -10.16 5.96 1.97
CA VAL A 112 -10.77 5.37 3.16
C VAL A 112 -9.75 4.52 3.93
N PHE A 113 -8.95 3.69 3.25
CA PHE A 113 -7.88 2.93 3.90
C PHE A 113 -6.82 3.85 4.53
N ARG A 114 -6.48 4.96 3.86
CA ARG A 114 -5.56 5.98 4.39
C ARG A 114 -6.07 6.59 5.70
N LYS A 115 -7.38 6.89 5.80
CA LYS A 115 -8.02 7.36 7.04
C LYS A 115 -7.95 6.36 8.18
N LEU A 116 -7.81 5.06 7.88
CA LEU A 116 -7.63 4.00 8.86
C LEU A 116 -6.15 3.76 9.21
N GLY A 117 -5.24 4.60 8.74
CA GLY A 117 -3.80 4.51 9.02
C GLY A 117 -3.04 3.55 8.10
N VAL A 118 -3.67 3.03 7.04
CA VAL A 118 -2.98 2.12 6.11
C VAL A 118 -1.95 2.90 5.30
N ARG A 119 -0.71 2.43 5.35
CA ARG A 119 0.45 3.07 4.74
C ARG A 119 0.65 2.63 3.30
N THR A 120 1.31 3.47 2.50
CA THR A 120 1.79 3.06 1.18
C THR A 120 3.04 2.19 1.34
N VAL A 121 3.39 1.40 0.32
CA VAL A 121 4.60 0.56 0.40
C VAL A 121 5.87 1.42 0.44
N ASP A 122 5.88 2.61 -0.15
CA ASP A 122 6.97 3.58 -0.07
C ASP A 122 7.15 4.11 1.36
N GLU A 123 6.06 4.38 2.08
CA GLU A 123 6.10 4.79 3.49
C GLU A 123 6.68 3.68 4.39
N ILE A 124 6.22 2.44 4.20
CA ILE A 124 6.73 1.26 4.90
C ILE A 124 8.22 1.05 4.60
N ASN A 125 8.61 1.16 3.32
CA ASN A 125 10.00 1.02 2.89
C ASN A 125 10.89 2.13 3.42
N ARG A 126 10.39 3.37 3.57
CA ARG A 126 11.15 4.46 4.19
C ARG A 126 11.48 4.15 5.65
N GLU A 127 10.52 3.66 6.43
CA GLU A 127 10.79 3.20 7.80
C GLU A 127 11.81 2.06 7.80
N LYS A 128 11.58 1.02 6.99
CA LYS A 128 12.46 -0.14 6.90
C LYS A 128 13.90 0.25 6.58
N LYS A 129 14.08 1.11 5.58
CA LYS A 129 15.41 1.60 5.18
C LYS A 129 16.06 2.42 6.30
N ALA A 130 15.30 3.27 6.99
CA ALA A 130 15.82 4.03 8.12
C ALA A 130 16.30 3.11 9.25
N LEU A 131 15.57 2.04 9.57
CA LEU A 131 15.95 1.06 10.57
C LEU A 131 17.16 0.23 10.15
N GLN A 132 17.24 -0.21 8.88
CA GLN A 132 18.41 -0.90 8.34
C GLN A 132 19.68 -0.04 8.45
N ASN A 133 19.57 1.27 8.23
CA ASN A 133 20.70 2.18 8.42
C ASN A 133 21.16 2.30 9.88
N LEU A 134 20.28 2.03 10.86
CA LEU A 134 20.69 2.00 12.28
C LEU A 134 21.53 0.76 12.61
N LEU A 135 21.26 -0.38 11.95
CA LEU A 135 22.03 -1.61 12.10
C LEU A 135 23.40 -1.54 11.41
N ASN A 136 23.48 -0.82 10.29
CA ASN A 136 24.69 -0.73 9.46
C ASN A 136 25.62 0.45 9.84
N LYS A 137 25.52 0.99 11.06
CA LYS A 137 26.38 2.12 11.46
C LYS A 137 27.84 1.66 11.55
N PRO A 138 28.80 2.36 10.92
CA PRO A 138 30.21 2.12 11.21
C PRO A 138 30.48 2.52 12.67
N GLU A 139 31.27 1.68 13.35
CA GLU A 139 31.78 1.94 14.71
C GLU A 139 32.55 3.27 14.82
#